data_AF-A0A2R7KYY8-F1
#
_entry.id   AF-A0A2R7KYY8-F1
#
_cell.length_a   1.000
_cell.length_b   1.000
_cell.length_c   1.000
_cell.angle_alpha   90.00
_cell.angle_beta   90.00
_cell.angle_gamma   90.00
#
_symmetry.space_group_name_H-M   'P 1'
#
loop_
_entity.id
_entity.type
_entity.pdbx_description
1 polymer ?
#
loop_
_entity_poly.entity_id
_entity_poly.type
_entity_poly.pdbx_seq_one_letter_code
_entity_poly.pdbx_strand_id
1 'polypeptide(L)'
;ITSPYDFFKDHCVKFNVQINSDFPEDKFIDTVIIPQLKVLLDNGKQLQGWGGAIAGVDTDFEIQFGGITSELMQSEFKHHYVNYYGHE
;
A
#
# COMPACT_ATOMS: atom_id res chain seq x y z
N ILE A 1 9.30 18.52 -1.09
CA ILE A 1 9.48 17.12 -0.68
C ILE A 1 10.94 16.79 -0.87
N THR A 2 11.63 16.38 0.20
CA THR A 2 13.08 16.18 0.20
C THR A 2 13.45 14.73 -0.17
N SER A 3 12.62 13.76 0.24
CA SER A 3 12.67 12.36 -0.22
C SER A 3 11.28 11.69 -0.07
N PRO A 4 11.02 10.56 -0.75
CA PRO A 4 9.81 9.76 -0.51
C PRO A 4 9.68 9.29 0.94
N TYR A 5 10.79 8.88 1.56
CA TYR A 5 10.83 8.54 2.98
C TYR A 5 10.35 9.71 3.87
N ASP A 6 10.90 10.92 3.68
CA ASP A 6 10.48 12.11 4.45
C ASP A 6 9.01 12.43 4.21
N PHE A 7 8.53 12.27 2.97
CA PHE A 7 7.13 12.50 2.63
C PHE A 7 6.19 11.58 3.40
N PHE A 8 6.47 10.28 3.44
CA PHE A 8 5.64 9.32 4.17
C PHE A 8 5.76 9.49 5.68
N LYS A 9 6.96 9.79 6.19
CA LYS A 9 7.20 10.06 7.61
C LYS A 9 6.43 11.30 8.08
N ASP A 10 6.55 12.41 7.36
CA ASP A 10 5.82 13.66 7.65
C ASP A 10 4.32 13.43 7.60
N HIS A 11 3.83 12.63 6.64
CA HIS A 11 2.43 12.26 6.56
C HIS A 11 1.98 11.48 7.80
N CYS A 12 2.71 10.45 8.20
CA CYS A 12 2.38 9.63 9.35
C CYS A 12 2.35 10.46 10.64
N VAL A 13 3.32 11.35 10.84
CA VAL A 13 3.34 12.29 11.98
C VAL A 13 2.13 13.22 11.95
N LYS A 14 1.84 13.82 10.79
CA LYS A 14 0.73 14.77 10.63
C LYS A 14 -0.64 14.14 10.92
N PHE A 15 -0.86 12.90 10.51
CA PHE A 15 -2.14 12.21 10.62
C PHE A 15 -2.19 11.17 11.76
N ASN A 16 -1.16 11.13 12.60
CA ASN A 16 -1.03 10.17 13.70
C ASN A 16 -1.20 8.70 13.24
N VAL A 17 -0.58 8.36 12.11
CA VAL A 17 -0.52 6.99 11.60
C VAL A 17 0.63 6.27 12.28
N GLN A 18 0.38 5.05 12.77
CA GLN A 18 1.42 4.24 13.38
C GLN A 18 2.46 3.79 12.33
N ILE A 19 3.72 3.89 12.72
CA ILE A 19 4.86 3.37 11.95
C ILE A 19 5.30 2.06 12.62
N ASN A 20 5.39 0.99 11.84
CA ASN A 20 5.85 -0.32 12.31
C ASN A 20 7.38 -0.33 12.46
N SER A 21 8.08 0.23 11.46
CA SER A 21 9.54 0.34 11.44
C SER A 21 9.98 1.67 10.84
N ASP A 22 11.00 2.29 11.45
CA ASP A 22 11.56 3.60 11.06
C ASP A 22 13.07 3.54 11.22
N PHE A 23 13.80 3.45 10.10
CA PHE A 23 15.27 3.43 10.09
C PHE A 23 15.79 4.60 9.24
N PRO A 24 16.03 5.77 9.85
CA PRO A 24 16.43 6.98 9.12
C PRO A 24 17.73 6.85 8.33
N GLU A 25 18.68 6.06 8.82
CA GLU A 25 20.01 5.93 8.20
C GLU A 25 19.94 5.19 6.86
N ASP A 26 19.03 4.21 6.78
CA ASP A 26 18.72 3.50 5.54
C ASP A 26 17.62 4.22 4.74
N LYS A 27 17.02 5.27 5.31
CA LYS A 27 15.77 5.90 4.83
C LYS A 27 14.66 4.86 4.58
N PHE A 28 14.56 3.89 5.47
CA PHE A 28 13.54 2.85 5.43
C PHE A 28 12.36 3.20 6.34
N ILE A 29 11.15 2.96 5.84
CA ILE A 29 9.92 3.11 6.61
C ILE A 29 8.94 1.99 6.24
N ASP A 30 8.25 1.46 7.25
CA ASP A 30 7.13 0.53 7.13
C ASP A 30 5.99 1.01 8.04
N THR A 31 4.77 1.04 7.50
CA THR A 31 3.61 1.68 8.13
C THR A 31 2.49 0.68 8.35
N VAL A 32 1.56 1.00 9.26
CA VAL A 32 0.25 0.34 9.25
C VAL A 32 -0.61 0.88 8.10
N ILE A 33 -1.85 0.38 7.98
CA ILE A 33 -2.83 0.94 7.05
C ILE A 33 -2.95 2.46 7.27
N ILE A 34 -2.68 3.24 6.22
CA ILE A 34 -2.78 4.70 6.19
C ILE A 34 -4.22 5.06 5.78
N PRO A 35 -5.09 5.57 6.67
CA PRO A 35 -6.50 5.82 6.33
C PRO A 35 -6.70 6.86 5.21
N GLN A 36 -5.71 7.72 4.98
CA GLN A 36 -5.73 8.77 3.97
C GLN A 36 -5.22 8.29 2.61
N LEU A 37 -4.60 7.10 2.53
CA LEU A 37 -4.08 6.53 1.29
C LEU A 37 -5.23 5.96 0.45
N LYS A 38 -5.36 6.45 -0.78
CA LYS A 38 -6.31 5.93 -1.76
C LYS A 38 -5.55 5.39 -2.95
N VAL A 39 -5.79 4.13 -3.27
CA VAL A 39 -5.28 3.50 -4.49
C VAL A 39 -6.36 3.60 -5.56
N LEU A 40 -6.00 4.09 -6.74
CA LEU A 40 -6.92 4.23 -7.86
C LEU A 40 -6.53 3.23 -8.96
N LEU A 41 -7.54 2.62 -9.58
CA LEU A 41 -7.39 1.88 -10.83
C LEU A 41 -7.14 2.86 -11.98
N ASP A 42 -6.68 2.36 -13.13
CA ASP A 42 -6.40 3.17 -14.32
C ASP A 42 -7.61 3.99 -14.81
N ASN A 43 -8.82 3.50 -14.55
CA ASN A 43 -10.07 4.20 -14.88
C ASN A 43 -10.48 5.28 -13.85
N GLY A 44 -9.62 5.56 -12.87
CA GLY A 44 -9.84 6.55 -11.80
C GLY A 44 -10.74 6.08 -10.66
N LYS A 45 -11.30 4.86 -10.71
CA LYS A 45 -12.08 4.31 -9.59
C LYS A 45 -11.16 3.94 -8.44
N GLN A 46 -11.59 4.23 -7.22
CA GLN A 46 -10.86 3.81 -6.03
C GLN A 46 -10.96 2.29 -5.85
N LEU A 47 -9.80 1.65 -5.67
CA LEU A 47 -9.68 0.26 -5.24
C LEU A 47 -10.24 0.13 -3.81
N GLN A 48 -11.25 -0.72 -3.64
CA GLN A 48 -11.93 -0.92 -2.35
C GLN A 48 -11.31 -2.10 -1.58
N GLY A 49 -11.11 -1.91 -0.28
CA GLY A 49 -10.58 -2.92 0.65
C GLY A 49 -10.44 -2.37 2.06
N TRP A 50 -9.64 -3.03 2.91
CA TRP A 50 -9.31 -2.54 4.25
C TRP A 50 -8.41 -1.31 4.23
N GLY A 51 -7.65 -1.12 3.15
CA GLY A 51 -6.78 0.02 2.93
C GLY A 51 -5.37 -0.40 2.50
N GLY A 52 -4.52 0.62 2.30
CA GLY A 52 -3.13 0.42 1.93
C GLY A 52 -2.16 0.85 3.03
N ALA A 53 -1.06 0.12 3.16
CA ALA A 53 0.14 0.50 3.88
C ALA A 53 1.28 0.74 2.89
N ILE A 54 2.31 1.45 3.34
CA ILE A 54 3.52 1.74 2.58
C ILE A 54 4.71 1.12 3.31
N ALA A 55 5.55 0.42 2.56
CA ALA A 55 6.87 -0.01 2.99
C ALA A 55 7.89 0.32 1.90
N GLY A 56 9.09 0.73 2.27
CA GLY A 56 10.12 1.05 1.28
C GLY A 56 11.37 1.68 1.84
N VAL A 57 12.38 1.83 0.97
CA VAL A 57 13.73 2.31 1.26
C VAL A 57 14.18 3.33 0.21
N ASP A 58 14.67 4.50 0.65
CA ASP A 58 15.16 5.61 -0.19
C ASP A 58 14.17 6.07 -1.28
N THR A 59 14.17 5.41 -2.44
CA THR A 59 13.24 5.67 -3.56
C THR A 59 12.42 4.46 -4.00
N ASP A 60 12.65 3.28 -3.44
CA ASP A 60 11.97 2.03 -3.80
C ASP A 60 10.88 1.72 -2.76
N PHE A 61 9.62 1.73 -3.20
CA PHE A 61 8.45 1.63 -2.32
C PHE A 61 7.41 0.70 -2.92
N GLU A 62 6.74 -0.02 -2.02
CA GLU A 62 5.57 -0.83 -2.34
C GLU A 62 4.33 -0.33 -1.60
N ILE A 63 3.17 -0.58 -2.21
CA ILE A 63 1.87 -0.44 -1.57
C ILE A 63 1.41 -1.84 -1.20
N GLN A 64 1.27 -2.10 0.09
CA GLN A 64 0.63 -3.32 0.59
C GLN A 64 -0.85 -3.04 0.76
N PHE A 65 -1.73 -3.69 0.00
CA PHE A 65 -3.16 -3.42 0.02
C PHE A 65 -3.96 -4.65 0.46
N GLY A 66 -4.77 -4.49 1.51
CA GLY A 66 -5.50 -5.60 2.14
C GLY A 66 -7.01 -5.55 1.92
N GLY A 67 -7.66 -6.70 2.08
CA GLY A 67 -9.13 -6.79 2.16
C GLY A 67 -9.87 -6.62 0.82
N ILE A 68 -9.23 -6.93 -0.31
CA ILE A 68 -9.91 -6.94 -1.62
C ILE A 68 -10.95 -8.07 -1.69
N THR A 69 -12.07 -7.84 -2.37
CA THR A 69 -13.11 -8.87 -2.53
C THR A 69 -12.72 -9.88 -3.60
N SER A 70 -13.34 -11.07 -3.55
CA SER A 70 -13.16 -12.10 -4.58
C SER A 70 -13.59 -11.62 -5.96
N GLU A 71 -14.66 -10.82 -6.08
CA GLU A 71 -15.06 -10.28 -7.39
C GLU A 71 -13.97 -9.36 -7.96
N LEU A 72 -13.38 -8.51 -7.13
CA LEU A 72 -12.33 -7.59 -7.56
C LEU A 72 -11.02 -8.33 -7.88
N MET A 73 -10.70 -9.38 -7.13
CA MET A 73 -9.58 -10.27 -7.44
C MET A 73 -9.77 -10.97 -8.80
N GLN A 74 -10.99 -11.40 -9.13
CA GLN A 74 -11.30 -12.01 -10.43
C GLN A 74 -11.24 -11.02 -11.59
N SER A 75 -11.68 -9.77 -11.39
CA SER A 75 -11.71 -8.77 -12.46
C SER A 75 -10.35 -8.11 -12.70
N GLU A 76 -9.74 -7.54 -11.66
CA GLU A 76 -8.52 -6.72 -11.78
C GLU A 76 -7.24 -7.56 -11.67
N PHE A 77 -7.30 -8.71 -10.97
CA PHE A 77 -6.13 -9.55 -10.67
C PHE A 77 -6.32 -10.99 -11.17
N LYS A 78 -6.99 -11.16 -12.32
CA LYS A 78 -7.40 -12.47 -12.87
C LYS A 78 -6.28 -13.51 -12.89
N HIS A 79 -5.07 -13.13 -13.25
CA HIS A 79 -3.92 -14.05 -13.30
C HIS A 79 -3.55 -14.58 -11.91
N HIS A 80 -3.59 -13.74 -10.87
CA HIS A 80 -3.42 -14.18 -9.48
C HIS A 80 -4.58 -15.06 -9.01
N TYR A 81 -5.81 -14.70 -9.38
CA TYR A 81 -6.99 -15.52 -9.06
C TYR A 81 -6.88 -16.92 -9.64
N VAL A 82 -6.56 -17.04 -10.94
CA VAL A 82 -6.41 -18.34 -11.62
C VAL A 82 -5.25 -19.15 -11.03
N ASN A 83 -4.12 -18.52 -10.71
CA ASN A 83 -3.00 -19.23 -10.09
C ASN A 83 -3.35 -19.77 -8.69
N TYR A 84 -4.20 -19.07 -7.94
CA TYR A 84 -4.59 -19.50 -6.59
C TYR A 84 -5.72 -20.55 -6.61
N TYR A 85 -6.77 -20.34 -7.42
CA TYR A 85 -7.99 -21.16 -7.44
C TYR A 85 -8.10 -22.15 -8.62
N GLY A 86 -7.26 -22.02 -9.65
CA GLY A 86 -7.35 -22.82 -10.89
C GLY A 86 -6.65 -24.18 -10.83
N HIS A 87 -6.12 -24.55 -9.67
CA HIS A 87 -5.58 -25.88 -9.39
C HIS A 87 -6.59 -26.65 -8.52
N GLU A 88 -7.77 -26.94 -9.09
CA GLU A 88 -8.71 -27.94 -8.56
C GLU A 88 -8.72 -29.19 -9.44
#